data_AF-A0A7W0VJZ6-F1
#
_entry.id   AF-A0A7W0VJZ6-F1
#
_cell.length_a   1.000
_cell.length_b   1.000
_cell.length_c   1.000
_cell.angle_alpha   90.00
_cell.angle_beta   90.00
_cell.angle_gamma   90.00
#
_symmetry.space_group_name_H-M   'P 1'
#
loop_
_entity.id
_entity.type
_entity.pdbx_description
1 polymer ?
#
loop_
_entity_poly.entity_id
_entity_poly.type
_entity_poly.pdbx_seq_one_letter_code
_entity_poly.pdbx_strand_id
1 'polypeptide(L)' 'MGFVDLHSHVLYGLDDGAPDQAAALAMLDGLAALGITEQCVTPHQKAAQYLPDWDRIEQTLAQLET' A
#
# COMPACT_ATOMS: atom_id res chain seq x y z
N MET A 1 6.55 -15.30 15.31
CA MET A 1 5.54 -15.63 14.27
C MET A 1 4.76 -14.35 14.01
N GLY A 2 4.79 -13.87 12.78
CA GLY A 2 4.00 -12.72 12.33
C GLY A 2 2.86 -13.15 11.42
N PHE A 3 2.00 -12.21 11.06
CA PHE A 3 0.94 -12.39 10.07
C PHE A 3 1.39 -11.87 8.71
N VAL A 4 0.84 -12.49 7.66
CA VAL A 4 0.97 -12.03 6.28
C VAL A 4 -0.36 -11.45 5.84
N ASP A 5 -0.37 -10.19 5.40
CA ASP A 5 -1.53 -9.58 4.76
C ASP A 5 -1.45 -9.81 3.25
N LEU A 6 -2.53 -10.31 2.65
CA LEU A 6 -2.57 -10.62 1.22
C LEU A 6 -3.34 -9.57 0.42
N HIS A 7 -3.89 -8.54 1.06
CA HIS A 7 -4.69 -7.52 0.40
C HIS A 7 -4.66 -6.19 1.14
N SER A 8 -3.84 -5.24 0.66
CA SER A 8 -3.75 -3.91 1.25
C SER A 8 -3.72 -2.79 0.21
N HIS A 9 -4.27 -1.64 0.60
CA HIS A 9 -4.35 -0.40 -0.18
C HIS A 9 -3.45 0.69 0.43
N VAL A 10 -2.19 0.34 0.71
CA VAL A 10 -1.25 1.21 1.42
C VAL A 10 -0.41 2.10 0.50
N LEU A 11 -0.35 1.77 -0.80
CA LEU A 11 0.35 2.60 -1.78
C LEU A 11 -0.43 3.89 -2.03
N TYR A 12 0.11 5.02 -1.57
CA TYR A 12 -0.63 6.26 -1.52
C TYR A 12 -0.89 6.90 -2.88
N GLY A 13 -2.05 7.55 -3.01
CA GLY A 13 -2.42 8.32 -4.20
C GLY A 13 -2.62 7.49 -5.48
N LEU A 14 -2.83 6.18 -5.34
CA LEU A 14 -3.11 5.26 -6.45
C LEU A 14 -4.61 4.92 -6.58
N ASP A 15 -5.32 4.86 -5.45
CA ASP A 15 -6.73 4.52 -5.37
C ASP A 15 -7.41 5.17 -4.15
N ASP A 16 -8.44 4.53 -3.60
CA ASP A 16 -9.20 4.96 -2.43
C ASP A 16 -8.60 4.53 -1.08
N GLY A 17 -7.37 4.00 -1.07
CA GLY A 17 -6.58 3.72 0.12
C GLY A 17 -5.93 4.96 0.73
N ALA A 18 -4.62 4.88 0.99
CA ALA A 18 -3.86 5.99 1.58
C ALA A 18 -3.85 7.23 0.66
N PRO A 19 -4.22 8.44 1.15
CA PRO A 19 -4.24 9.64 0.32
C PRO A 19 -2.84 10.24 0.10
N ASP A 20 -1.92 10.05 1.04
CA ASP A 20 -0.55 10.59 1.00
C ASP A 20 0.44 9.68 1.74
N GLN A 21 1.74 10.01 1.63
CA GLN A 21 2.83 9.21 2.21
C GLN A 21 2.74 9.13 3.74
N ALA A 22 2.33 10.21 4.41
CA ALA A 22 2.23 10.23 5.87
C ALA A 22 1.13 9.28 6.35
N ALA A 23 -0.01 9.25 5.67
CA ALA A 23 -1.09 8.30 5.94
C ALA A 23 -0.67 6.85 5.67
N ALA A 24 0.06 6.59 4.58
CA ALA A 24 0.60 5.26 4.28
C ALA A 24 1.54 4.76 5.39
N LEU A 25 2.48 5.59 5.84
CA LEU A 25 3.39 5.24 6.95
C LEU A 25 2.63 4.96 8.25
N ALA A 26 1.64 5.79 8.59
CA ALA A 26 0.80 5.56 9.76
C ALA A 26 0.00 4.24 9.68
N MET A 27 -0.47 3.86 8.49
CA MET A 27 -1.10 2.56 8.26
C MET A 27 -0.11 1.41 8.45
N LEU A 28 1.10 1.50 7.88
CA LEU A 28 2.15 0.50 8.04
C LEU A 28 2.54 0.31 9.51
N ASP A 29 2.74 1.40 10.26
CA ASP A 29 3.03 1.36 11.69
C ASP A 29 1.92 0.67 12.49
N GLY A 30 0.66 0.97 12.15
CA GLY A 30 -0.51 0.32 12.75
C GLY A 30 -0.56 -1.18 12.47
N LEU A 31 -0.32 -1.59 11.23
CA LEU A 31 -0.28 -3.00 10.82
C LEU A 31 0.87 -3.75 11.53
N ALA A 32 2.05 -3.13 11.62
CA ALA A 32 3.19 -3.67 12.34
C ALA A 32 2.89 -3.87 13.83
N ALA A 33 2.20 -2.91 14.48
CA ALA A 33 1.77 -3.02 15.86
C ALA A 33 0.76 -4.16 16.11
N LEU A 34 -0.01 -4.56 15.08
CA LEU A 34 -0.90 -5.71 15.08
C LEU A 34 -0.18 -7.04 14.78
N GLY A 35 1.12 -7.01 14.51
CA GLY A 35 1.94 -8.18 14.22
C GLY A 35 1.93 -8.63 12.76
N ILE A 36 1.47 -7.78 11.83
CA ILE A 36 1.62 -8.01 10.39
C ILE A 36 3.06 -7.65 10.02
N THR A 37 3.79 -8.62 9.47
CA THR A 37 5.22 -8.48 9.16
C THR A 37 5.51 -8.55 7.67
N GLU A 38 4.54 -9.01 6.87
CA GLU A 38 4.66 -9.15 5.43
C GLU A 38 3.33 -8.76 4.79
N GLN A 39 3.39 -8.10 3.63
CA GLN A 39 2.20 -7.64 2.92
C GLN A 39 2.35 -7.86 1.41
N CYS A 40 1.27 -8.27 0.76
CA CYS A 40 1.07 -8.10 -0.67
C CYS A 40 0.29 -6.80 -0.88
N VAL A 41 0.93 -5.77 -1.45
CA VAL A 41 0.25 -4.52 -1.79
C VAL A 41 -0.57 -4.70 -3.05
N THR A 42 -1.87 -4.40 -2.99
CA THR A 42 -2.84 -4.71 -4.05
C THR A 42 -3.68 -3.49 -4.39
N PRO A 43 -3.08 -2.41 -4.94
CA PRO A 43 -3.85 -1.27 -5.39
C PRO A 43 -4.87 -1.69 -6.46
N HIS A 44 -5.96 -0.96 -6.58
CA HIS A 44 -6.99 -1.26 -7.55
C HIS A 44 -6.46 -1.31 -9.00
N GLN A 45 -7.00 -2.25 -9.78
CA GLN A 45 -6.84 -2.35 -11.24
C GLN A 45 -8.24 -2.31 -11.89
N LYS A 46 -8.95 -1.21 -11.67
CA LYS A 46 -10.33 -0.97 -12.07
C LYS A 46 -10.41 0.12 -13.14
N ALA A 47 -10.57 -0.31 -14.39
CA ALA A 47 -10.70 0.58 -15.54
C ALA A 47 -11.79 1.65 -15.34
N ALA A 48 -11.53 2.85 -15.84
CA ALA A 48 -12.37 4.05 -15.68
C ALA A 48 -12.57 4.56 -14.24
N GLN A 49 -11.84 4.02 -13.26
CA GLN A 49 -11.82 4.56 -11.89
C GLN A 49 -10.40 4.66 -11.32
N TYR A 50 -9.73 3.52 -11.10
CA TYR A 50 -8.39 3.43 -10.52
C TYR A 50 -7.58 2.41 -11.33
N LEU A 51 -6.73 2.89 -12.22
CA LEU A 51 -5.93 2.04 -13.10
C LEU A 51 -4.49 2.59 -13.18
N PRO A 52 -3.75 2.57 -12.05
CA PRO A 52 -2.35 2.97 -12.05
C PRO A 52 -1.53 2.03 -12.93
N ASP A 53 -0.57 2.60 -13.66
CA ASP A 53 0.42 1.83 -14.41
C ASP A 53 1.50 1.24 -13.47
N TRP A 54 2.29 0.33 -14.04
CA TRP A 54 3.32 -0.38 -13.31
C TRP A 54 4.38 0.55 -12.73
N ASP A 55 4.84 1.52 -13.52
CA ASP A 55 5.87 2.48 -13.10
C ASP A 55 5.43 3.27 -11.86
N ARG A 56 4.17 3.70 -11.80
CA ARG A 56 3.64 4.43 -10.65
C ARG A 56 3.46 3.55 -9.42
N ILE A 57 3.11 2.27 -9.60
CA ILE A 57 3.07 1.29 -8.51
C ILE A 57 4.47 1.09 -7.92
N GLU A 58 5.48 0.81 -8.77
CA GLU A 58 6.86 0.58 -8.32
C GLU A 58 7.46 1.83 -7.65
N GLN A 59 7.23 3.01 -8.22
CA GLN A 59 7.72 4.27 -7.64
C GLN A 59 7.13 4.52 -6.24
N THR A 60 5.83 4.27 -6.06
CA THR A 60 5.15 4.48 -4.78
C THR A 60 5.62 3.44 -3.75
N LEU A 61 5.80 2.19 -4.17
CA LEU A 61 6.36 1.13 -3.30
C LEU A 61 7.77 1.49 -2.83
N ALA A 62 8.66 1.88 -3.75
CA ALA A 62 10.04 2.25 -3.43
C ALA A 62 10.14 3.43 -2.44
N GLN A 63 9.15 4.34 -2.44
CA GLN A 63 9.08 5.46 -1.51
C GLN A 63 8.62 5.08 -0.09
N LEU A 64 8.10 3.88 0.11
CA LEU A 64 7.70 3.34 1.41
C LEU A 64 8.70 2.32 1.97
N GLU A 65 9.59 1.79 1.14
CA GLU A 65 10.63 0.82 1.52
C GLU A 65 11.95 1.48 1.98
N THR A 66 12.01 2.82 2.04
CA THR A 66 13.17 3.60 2.51
C THR A 66 13.20 3.77 4.02
#